data_AF-A0A5C8QC64-F1
#
_entry.id   AF-A0A5C8QC64-F1
#
_cell.length_a   1.000
_cell.length_b   1.000
_cell.length_c   1.000
_cell.angle_alpha   90.00
_cell.angle_beta   90.00
_cell.angle_gamma   90.00
#
_symmetry.space_group_name_H-M   'P 1'
#
loop_
_entity.id
_entity.type
_entity.pdbx_description
1 polymer ?
#
loop_
_entity_poly.entity_id
_entity_poly.type
_entity_poly.pdbx_seq_one_letter_code
_entity_poly.pdbx_strand_id
1 'polypeptide(L)'
;MRALTKALVGVTTAVGVAAGGLAHAGAAVAAPAPTQQASTEVAPLAVVNLGLSTAQAKDWQCQLRVLGYNTGTPDGLLGTSSWKAAQRFFNDLGLEAGKPDGVVGANTVMALQRFLNMNLKENLVVDGDPGARTKAAFAEYANLLSSVC
;
A
#
# COMPACT_ATOMS: atom_id res chain seq x y z
N MET A 1 -12.44 -12.72 -11.13
CA MET A 1 -13.21 -12.46 -12.37
C MET A 1 -12.94 -11.02 -12.80
N ARG A 2 -12.68 -10.83 -14.09
CA ARG A 2 -12.09 -9.60 -14.68
C ARG A 2 -13.00 -8.38 -14.45
N ALA A 3 -12.46 -7.32 -13.87
CA ALA A 3 -13.14 -6.03 -13.81
C ALA A 3 -12.98 -5.30 -15.14
N LEU A 4 -14.12 -5.00 -15.77
CA LEU A 4 -14.28 -4.25 -17.00
C LEU A 4 -14.09 -2.75 -16.73
N THR A 5 -12.96 -2.18 -17.14
CA THR A 5 -12.74 -0.72 -17.12
C THR A 5 -13.41 -0.12 -18.35
N LYS A 6 -14.60 0.43 -18.16
CA LYS A 6 -15.34 1.20 -19.15
C LYS A 6 -14.76 2.63 -19.15
N ALA A 7 -14.11 3.01 -20.25
CA ALA A 7 -13.68 4.38 -20.50
C ALA A 7 -13.97 4.73 -21.96
N LEU A 8 -14.78 5.76 -22.20
CA LEU A 8 -14.75 6.63 -23.38
C LEU A 8 -15.64 7.84 -23.01
N VAL A 9 -15.06 8.96 -22.58
CA VAL A 9 -14.50 10.08 -23.39
C VAL A 9 -15.60 10.86 -24.10
N GLY A 10 -15.73 12.12 -23.67
CA GLY A 10 -16.75 13.08 -24.06
C GLY A 10 -16.68 13.48 -25.54
N VAL A 11 -17.87 13.69 -26.09
CA VAL A 11 -18.13 14.16 -27.44
C VAL A 11 -17.85 15.66 -27.50
N THR A 12 -16.79 16.06 -28.19
CA THR A 12 -16.63 17.43 -28.70
C THR A 12 -16.88 17.41 -30.20
N THR A 13 -18.05 17.88 -30.58
CA THR A 13 -18.44 18.13 -31.96
C THR A 13 -17.70 19.35 -32.49
N ALA A 14 -16.82 19.17 -33.46
CA ALA A 14 -16.35 20.25 -34.33
C ALA A 14 -16.73 19.90 -35.78
N VAL A 15 -17.64 20.69 -36.34
CA VAL A 15 -18.05 20.66 -37.74
C VAL A 15 -16.97 21.33 -38.57
N GLY A 16 -16.46 20.64 -39.58
CA GLY A 16 -15.57 21.19 -40.60
C GLY A 16 -15.79 20.45 -41.92
N VAL A 17 -16.57 21.05 -42.80
CA VAL A 17 -16.88 20.57 -44.16
C VAL A 17 -15.73 20.96 -45.09
N ALA A 18 -15.15 19.98 -45.79
CA ALA A 18 -14.36 20.21 -46.99
C ALA A 18 -14.61 19.08 -48.01
N ALA A 19 -14.94 19.49 -49.24
CA ALA A 19 -15.36 18.65 -50.35
C ALA A 19 -14.18 18.14 -51.18
N GLY A 20 -14.32 16.94 -51.76
CA GLY A 20 -13.67 16.54 -53.01
C GLY A 20 -12.48 15.58 -52.92
N GLY A 21 -12.51 14.52 -53.75
CA GLY A 21 -11.30 13.85 -54.25
C GLY A 21 -11.21 12.35 -53.97
N LEU A 22 -11.29 11.56 -55.04
CA LEU A 22 -11.20 10.09 -55.09
C LEU A 22 -9.75 9.58 -54.92
N ALA A 23 -9.64 8.40 -54.29
CA ALA A 23 -8.66 7.33 -54.49
C ALA A 23 -7.19 7.71 -54.77
N HIS A 24 -6.30 7.43 -53.81
CA HIS A 24 -4.94 6.97 -54.09
C HIS A 24 -4.57 5.79 -53.19
N ALA A 25 -4.11 4.73 -53.83
CA ALA A 25 -3.68 3.48 -53.22
C ALA A 25 -2.29 3.60 -52.60
N GLY A 26 -2.13 2.99 -51.42
CA GLY A 26 -0.93 2.29 -50.94
C GLY A 26 0.44 2.96 -51.08
N ALA A 27 0.89 3.60 -50.00
CA ALA A 27 2.27 3.49 -49.55
C ALA A 27 2.26 3.36 -48.02
N ALA A 28 2.59 2.16 -47.54
CA ALA A 28 2.70 1.88 -46.11
C ALA A 28 3.85 2.70 -45.52
N VAL A 29 3.52 3.71 -44.72
CA VAL A 29 4.47 4.33 -43.79
C VAL A 29 4.32 3.65 -42.44
N ALA A 30 5.38 2.97 -42.01
CA ALA A 30 5.48 2.40 -40.69
C ALA A 30 5.30 3.52 -39.65
N ALA A 31 4.23 3.44 -38.86
CA ALA A 31 4.04 4.32 -37.72
C ALA A 31 5.14 4.03 -36.69
N PRO A 32 5.80 5.04 -36.09
CA PRO A 32 6.60 4.81 -34.91
C PRO A 32 5.66 4.28 -33.82
N ALA A 33 5.88 3.04 -33.37
CA ALA A 33 5.25 2.56 -32.17
C ALA A 33 5.55 3.56 -31.04
N PRO A 34 4.57 4.00 -30.24
CA PRO A 34 4.88 4.76 -29.05
C PRO A 34 5.75 3.84 -28.20
N THR A 35 7.03 4.17 -28.08
CA THR A 35 7.89 3.63 -27.04
C THR A 35 7.13 3.84 -25.76
N GLN A 36 6.64 2.75 -25.18
CA GLN A 36 6.07 2.75 -23.85
C GLN A 36 7.23 3.12 -22.94
N GLN A 37 7.37 4.43 -22.74
CA GLN A 37 8.25 5.03 -21.77
C GLN A 37 7.93 4.29 -20.48
N ALA A 38 8.88 3.47 -20.04
CA ALA A 38 8.97 3.06 -18.68
C ALA A 38 9.19 4.35 -17.89
N SER A 39 8.09 5.04 -17.59
CA SER A 39 8.04 5.93 -16.45
C SER A 39 8.43 5.04 -15.29
N THR A 40 9.67 5.17 -14.81
CA THR A 40 9.94 5.06 -13.39
C THR A 40 9.11 6.15 -12.71
N GLU A 41 7.80 5.92 -12.67
CA GLU A 41 6.89 6.63 -11.81
C GLU A 41 7.38 6.26 -10.42
N VAL A 42 7.95 7.25 -9.74
CA VAL A 42 8.16 7.19 -8.30
C VAL A 42 6.77 6.97 -7.73
N ALA A 43 6.37 5.69 -7.62
CA ALA A 43 5.12 5.33 -7.02
C ALA A 43 5.14 5.99 -5.64
N PRO A 44 4.13 6.79 -5.28
CA PRO A 44 4.08 7.36 -3.95
C PRO A 44 4.22 6.18 -2.99
N LEU A 45 5.22 6.23 -2.10
CA LEU A 45 5.38 5.20 -1.08
C LEU A 45 4.02 5.03 -0.41
N ALA A 46 3.39 3.88 -0.59
CA ALA A 46 2.05 3.66 -0.10
C ALA A 46 2.10 3.71 1.44
N VAL A 47 1.62 4.80 2.00
CA VAL A 47 1.49 4.96 3.46
C VAL A 47 0.25 4.20 3.89
N VAL A 48 0.42 3.21 4.77
CA VAL A 48 -0.66 2.37 5.26
C VAL A 48 -0.62 2.37 6.79
N ASN A 49 -1.31 3.31 7.42
CA ASN A 49 -1.31 3.42 8.88
C ASN A 49 -2.25 2.43 9.60
N LEU A 50 -3.07 1.67 8.86
CA LEU A 50 -4.07 0.75 9.41
C LEU A 50 -4.91 1.37 10.55
N GLY A 51 -5.33 2.63 10.40
CA GLY A 51 -6.18 3.32 11.36
C GLY A 51 -5.45 4.02 12.51
N LEU A 52 -4.12 3.92 12.60
CA LEU A 52 -3.34 4.73 13.54
C LEU A 52 -3.38 6.21 13.18
N SER A 53 -3.52 7.05 14.19
CA SER A 53 -3.18 8.48 14.08
C SER A 53 -1.68 8.67 13.85
N THR A 54 -1.28 9.87 13.42
CA THR A 54 0.14 10.21 13.22
C THR A 54 0.96 10.01 14.50
N ALA A 55 0.41 10.35 15.67
CA ALA A 55 1.10 10.17 16.95
C ALA A 55 1.31 8.68 17.25
N GLN A 56 0.24 7.88 17.21
CA GLN A 56 0.32 6.43 17.43
C GLN A 56 1.26 5.73 16.43
N ALA A 57 1.27 6.18 15.17
CA ALA A 57 2.18 5.64 14.17
C ALA A 57 3.65 5.96 14.49
N LYS A 58 3.95 7.13 15.07
CA LYS A 58 5.30 7.46 15.56
C LYS A 58 5.69 6.59 16.74
N ASP A 59 4.77 6.36 17.68
CA ASP A 59 5.03 5.50 18.84
C ASP A 59 5.36 4.08 18.38
N TRP A 60 4.59 3.55 17.42
CA TRP A 60 4.89 2.26 16.78
C TRP A 60 6.24 2.24 16.07
N GLN A 61 6.57 3.29 15.30
CA GLN A 61 7.87 3.41 14.62
C GLN A 61 9.04 3.48 15.60
N CYS A 62 8.86 4.18 16.71
CA CYS A 62 9.83 4.29 17.80
C CYS A 62 10.03 2.93 18.49
N GLN A 63 8.95 2.23 18.84
CA GLN A 63 9.04 0.92 19.48
C GLN A 63 9.79 -0.09 18.62
N LEU A 64 9.49 -0.16 17.32
CA LEU A 64 10.24 -1.02 16.40
C LEU A 64 11.73 -0.68 16.38
N ARG A 65 12.09 0.61 16.42
CA ARG A 65 13.50 1.05 16.50
C ARG A 65 14.17 0.66 17.81
N VAL A 66 13.48 0.81 18.94
CA VAL A 66 13.96 0.38 20.27
C VAL A 66 14.25 -1.12 20.27
N LEU A 67 13.42 -1.91 19.57
CA LEU A 67 13.60 -3.34 19.37
C LEU A 67 14.68 -3.70 18.32
N GLY A 68 15.33 -2.72 17.69
CA GLY A 68 16.39 -2.92 16.70
C GLY A 68 15.93 -2.99 15.24
N TYR A 69 14.65 -2.75 14.95
CA TYR A 69 14.10 -2.75 13.60
C TYR A 69 14.02 -1.34 13.03
N ASN A 70 14.82 -1.05 12.02
CA ASN A 70 14.88 0.29 11.42
C ASN A 70 13.63 0.60 10.56
N THR A 71 12.81 1.52 11.04
CA THR A 71 11.58 2.01 10.38
C THR A 71 11.80 3.20 9.45
N GLY A 72 13.02 3.76 9.39
CA GLY A 72 13.26 5.08 8.80
C GLY A 72 12.98 6.19 9.81
N THR A 73 12.62 7.38 9.36
CA THR A 73 12.27 8.50 10.25
C THR A 73 10.93 8.23 10.94
N PRO A 74 10.80 8.42 12.27
CA PRO A 74 9.51 8.37 12.97
C PRO A 74 8.64 9.60 12.62
N ASP A 75 8.10 9.60 11.41
CA ASP A 75 7.30 10.68 10.84
C ASP A 75 5.78 10.47 11.04
N GLY A 76 5.37 9.30 11.54
CA GLY A 76 3.96 8.92 11.70
C GLY A 76 3.32 8.43 10.40
N LEU A 77 4.13 8.17 9.38
CA LEU A 77 3.73 7.61 8.10
C LEU A 77 4.28 6.19 8.01
N LEU A 78 3.40 5.20 8.15
CA LEU A 78 3.76 3.78 8.02
C LEU A 78 3.93 3.41 6.53
N GLY A 79 5.06 3.81 5.97
CA GLY A 79 5.49 3.46 4.61
C GLY A 79 6.28 2.14 4.56
N THR A 80 6.92 1.90 3.40
CA THR A 80 7.63 0.65 3.10
C THR A 80 8.68 0.28 4.16
N SER A 81 9.49 1.23 4.63
CA SER A 81 10.51 0.95 5.65
C SER A 81 9.89 0.53 6.99
N SER A 82 8.83 1.22 7.41
CA SER A 82 8.06 0.88 8.62
C SER A 82 7.49 -0.54 8.53
N TRP A 83 6.89 -0.90 7.40
CA TRP A 83 6.30 -2.24 7.21
C TRP A 83 7.36 -3.34 7.03
N LYS A 84 8.50 -3.06 6.40
CA LYS A 84 9.63 -4.01 6.37
C LYS A 84 10.15 -4.32 7.77
N ALA A 85 10.28 -3.30 8.62
CA ALA A 85 10.66 -3.45 10.01
C ALA A 85 9.63 -4.29 10.78
N ALA A 86 8.34 -3.96 10.65
CA ALA A 86 7.26 -4.72 11.28
C ALA A 86 7.23 -6.19 10.82
N GLN A 87 7.37 -6.46 9.52
CA GLN A 87 7.40 -7.82 8.99
C GLN A 87 8.59 -8.64 9.52
N ARG A 88 9.77 -8.04 9.65
CA ARG A 88 10.94 -8.70 10.27
C ARG A 88 10.67 -9.03 11.73
N PHE A 89 10.17 -8.05 12.48
CA PHE A 89 9.79 -8.23 13.87
C PHE A 89 8.79 -9.37 14.06
N PHE A 90 7.71 -9.37 13.26
CA PHE A 90 6.71 -10.43 13.31
C PHE A 90 7.29 -11.81 12.92
N ASN A 91 8.19 -11.87 11.95
CA ASN A 91 8.84 -13.12 11.57
C ASN A 91 9.80 -13.64 12.65
N ASP A 92 10.52 -12.76 13.35
CA ASP A 92 11.39 -13.14 14.46
C ASP A 92 10.58 -13.69 15.66
N LEU A 93 9.32 -13.25 15.79
CA LEU A 93 8.33 -13.83 16.72
C LEU A 93 7.65 -15.11 16.20
N GLY A 94 7.94 -15.55 14.97
CA GLY A 94 7.32 -16.73 14.36
C GLY A 94 5.87 -16.52 13.88
N LEU A 95 5.45 -15.27 13.61
CA LEU A 95 4.05 -14.94 13.26
C LEU A 95 3.74 -14.98 11.75
N GLU A 96 4.73 -15.35 10.94
CA GLU A 96 4.61 -15.58 9.49
C GLU A 96 4.06 -14.38 8.70
N ALA A 97 4.70 -13.21 8.83
CA ALA A 97 4.32 -12.01 8.09
C ALA A 97 4.62 -12.08 6.58
N GLY A 98 5.30 -13.14 6.14
CA GLY A 98 5.77 -13.33 4.78
C GLY A 98 7.12 -12.65 4.53
N LYS A 99 7.39 -12.33 3.26
CA LYS A 99 8.64 -11.66 2.87
C LYS A 99 8.66 -10.23 3.43
N PRO A 100 9.79 -9.75 3.99
CA PRO A 100 9.95 -8.35 4.39
C PRO A 100 10.08 -7.40 3.18
N ASP A 101 9.01 -7.21 2.44
CA ASP A 101 8.92 -6.37 1.23
C ASP A 101 8.32 -4.98 1.50
N GLY A 102 7.73 -4.76 2.68
CA GLY A 102 7.09 -3.53 3.09
C GLY A 102 5.70 -3.32 2.50
N VAL A 103 5.13 -4.35 1.87
CA VAL A 103 3.77 -4.35 1.35
C VAL A 103 2.85 -4.95 2.39
N VAL A 104 1.77 -4.25 2.73
CA VAL A 104 0.77 -4.73 3.69
C VAL A 104 -0.19 -5.71 3.00
N GLY A 105 0.29 -6.93 2.78
CA GLY A 105 -0.52 -8.04 2.28
C GLY A 105 -1.23 -8.82 3.39
N ALA A 106 -2.07 -9.78 3.01
CA ALA A 106 -2.84 -10.61 3.94
C ALA A 106 -1.97 -11.25 5.03
N ASN A 107 -0.80 -11.83 4.68
CA ASN A 107 0.10 -12.44 5.66
C ASN A 107 0.63 -11.42 6.69
N THR A 108 0.93 -10.20 6.27
CA THR A 108 1.36 -9.12 7.18
C THR A 108 0.24 -8.71 8.13
N VAL A 109 -1.00 -8.65 7.63
CA VAL A 109 -2.17 -8.36 8.46
C VAL A 109 -2.46 -9.51 9.43
N MET A 110 -2.40 -10.76 8.99
CA MET A 110 -2.56 -11.94 9.85
C MET A 110 -1.50 -11.98 10.96
N ALA A 111 -0.24 -11.66 10.62
CA ALA A 111 0.82 -11.57 11.61
C ALA A 111 0.57 -10.46 12.64
N LEU A 112 0.09 -9.29 12.20
CA LEU A 112 -0.36 -8.23 13.10
C LEU A 112 -1.53 -8.69 13.99
N GLN A 113 -2.54 -9.37 13.44
CA GLN A 113 -3.67 -9.90 14.22
C GLN A 113 -3.21 -10.89 15.29
N ARG A 114 -2.32 -11.83 14.95
CA ARG A 114 -1.72 -12.76 15.91
C ARG A 114 -0.93 -12.04 17.00
N PHE A 115 -0.13 -11.06 16.60
CA PHE A 115 0.63 -10.22 17.52
C PHE A 115 -0.28 -9.51 18.53
N LEU A 116 -1.37 -8.91 18.06
CA LEU A 116 -2.33 -8.21 18.92
C LEU A 116 -3.06 -9.18 19.85
N ASN A 117 -3.48 -10.36 19.37
CA ASN A 117 -4.08 -11.38 20.22
C ASN A 117 -3.13 -11.84 21.34
N MET A 118 -1.83 -11.94 21.05
CA MET A 118 -0.83 -12.31 22.06
C MET A 118 -0.58 -11.22 23.11
N ASN A 119 -0.58 -9.94 22.70
CA ASN A 119 -0.19 -8.83 23.58
C ASN A 119 -1.37 -8.21 24.35
N LEU A 120 -2.53 -8.10 23.70
CA LEU A 120 -3.73 -7.50 24.29
C LEU A 120 -4.71 -8.54 24.85
N LYS A 121 -4.48 -9.84 24.58
CA LYS A 121 -5.45 -10.92 24.84
C LYS A 121 -6.78 -10.69 24.13
N GLU A 122 -6.73 -9.97 23.02
CA GLU A 122 -7.86 -9.83 22.11
C GLU A 122 -8.16 -11.18 21.44
N ASN A 123 -9.43 -11.40 21.08
CA ASN A 123 -9.85 -12.57 20.32
C ASN A 123 -10.18 -12.16 18.87
N LEU A 124 -9.22 -11.48 18.21
CA LEU A 124 -9.36 -11.09 16.82
C LEU A 124 -9.37 -12.34 15.93
N VAL A 125 -10.22 -12.29 14.91
CA VAL A 125 -10.17 -13.26 13.82
C VAL A 125 -8.89 -13.01 13.02
N VAL A 126 -8.13 -14.06 12.74
CA VAL A 126 -6.91 -14.00 11.93
C VAL A 126 -7.27 -14.33 10.48
N ASP A 127 -7.76 -13.33 9.75
CA ASP A 127 -8.30 -13.45 8.38
C ASP A 127 -7.49 -12.66 7.33
N GLY A 128 -6.53 -11.84 7.76
CA GLY A 128 -5.77 -10.97 6.85
C GLY A 128 -6.53 -9.73 6.39
N ASP A 129 -7.73 -9.47 6.91
CA ASP A 129 -8.46 -8.21 6.76
C ASP A 129 -8.30 -7.36 8.02
N PRO A 130 -7.72 -6.15 7.93
CA PRO A 130 -7.56 -5.30 9.11
C PRO A 130 -8.90 -4.81 9.68
N GLY A 131 -10.01 -4.86 8.94
CA GLY A 131 -11.36 -4.57 9.46
C GLY A 131 -11.46 -3.30 10.31
N ALA A 132 -12.45 -3.24 11.20
CA ALA A 132 -12.52 -2.20 12.24
C ALA A 132 -11.83 -2.65 13.54
N ARG A 133 -12.01 -3.92 13.91
CA ARG A 133 -11.49 -4.45 15.18
C ARG A 133 -9.96 -4.52 15.22
N THR A 134 -9.30 -5.03 14.17
CA THR A 134 -7.83 -5.07 14.15
C THR A 134 -7.24 -3.66 14.18
N LYS A 135 -7.83 -2.70 13.47
CA LYS A 135 -7.39 -1.29 13.52
C LYS A 135 -7.54 -0.67 14.91
N ALA A 136 -8.66 -0.94 15.58
CA ALA A 136 -8.90 -0.46 16.95
C ALA A 136 -7.91 -1.09 17.94
N ALA A 137 -7.71 -2.40 17.88
CA ALA A 137 -6.73 -3.10 18.70
C ALA A 137 -5.30 -2.61 18.42
N PHE A 138 -4.97 -2.31 17.16
CA PHE A 138 -3.66 -1.75 16.82
C PHE A 138 -3.47 -0.35 17.42
N ALA A 139 -4.51 0.48 17.35
CA ALA A 139 -4.53 1.80 17.97
C ALA A 139 -4.41 1.75 19.50
N GLU A 140 -5.06 0.79 20.14
CA GLU A 140 -4.95 0.54 21.58
C GLU A 140 -3.53 0.09 21.96
N TYR A 141 -2.96 -0.86 21.23
CA TYR A 141 -1.57 -1.28 21.44
C TYR A 141 -0.61 -0.09 21.32
N ALA A 142 -0.76 0.72 20.27
CA ALA A 142 0.06 1.92 20.08
C ALA A 142 -0.09 2.93 21.23
N ASN A 143 -1.29 3.07 21.80
CA ASN A 143 -1.50 3.93 22.97
C ASN A 143 -0.72 3.46 24.20
N LEU A 144 -0.52 2.15 24.38
CA LEU A 144 0.32 1.62 25.47
C LEU A 144 1.80 2.00 25.29
N LEU A 145 2.25 2.17 24.04
CA LEU A 145 3.62 2.58 23.70
C LEU A 145 3.90 4.06 23.99
N SER A 146 2.87 4.90 24.11
CA SER A 146 3.02 6.34 24.38
C SER A 146 3.73 6.65 25.70
N SER A 147 3.77 5.69 26.63
CA SER A 147 4.53 5.80 27.88
C SER A 147 6.05 5.61 27.69
N VAL A 148 6.47 5.10 26.53
CA VAL A 148 7.86 4.73 26.22
C VAL A 148 8.49 5.66 25.17
N CYS A 149 7.72 6.25 24.26
CA CYS A 149 8.24 6.87 23.02
C CYS A 149 8.00 8.38 22.81
#